data_AF-A0A3S1CAU8-F1
#
_entry.id   AF-A0A3S1CAU8-F1
#
_cell.length_a   1.000
_cell.length_b   1.000
_cell.length_c   1.000
_cell.angle_alpha   90.00
_cell.angle_beta   90.00
_cell.angle_gamma   90.00
#
_symmetry.space_group_name_H-M   'P 1'
#
loop_
_entity.id
_entity.type
_entity.pdbx_description
1 polymer ?
#
loop_
_entity_poly.entity_id
_entity_poly.type
_entity_poly.pdbx_seq_one_letter_code
_entity_poly.pdbx_strand_id
1 'polypeptide(L)'
;MEHMKVVSRLATLRDKENLTQRQLADLLEVTENTVANWETGRSSVEWIDRVVKLCKIFACTPEELIEYVVDSKPAKTDSLAEIRARLNAPKSVFLNQHNSEQSSESRIH
;
A
#
# COMPACT_ATOMS: atom_id res chain seq x y z
N MET A 1 -40.22 -10.48 1.40
CA MET A 1 -39.44 -9.46 2.13
C MET A 1 -38.86 -8.53 1.09
N GLU A 2 -39.06 -7.23 1.24
CA GLU A 2 -38.58 -6.24 0.28
C GLU A 2 -37.05 -6.20 0.30
N HIS A 3 -36.41 -6.36 -0.87
CA HIS A 3 -34.96 -6.28 -0.98
C HIS A 3 -34.55 -4.81 -1.09
N MET A 4 -34.13 -4.21 0.02
CA MET A 4 -33.56 -2.87 0.02
C MET A 4 -32.22 -2.89 -0.72
N LYS A 5 -32.09 -2.10 -1.79
CA LYS A 5 -30.83 -1.88 -2.50
C LYS A 5 -30.12 -0.64 -1.95
N VAL A 6 -28.90 -0.80 -1.44
CA VAL A 6 -28.05 0.32 -1.03
C VAL A 6 -27.37 0.91 -2.28
N VAL A 7 -27.33 2.24 -2.37
CA VAL A 7 -26.67 3.00 -3.45
C VAL A 7 -25.77 4.07 -2.85
N SER A 8 -24.67 4.40 -3.54
CA SER A 8 -23.78 5.48 -3.11
C SER A 8 -24.47 6.83 -3.22
N ARG A 9 -24.28 7.70 -2.23
CA ARG A 9 -24.67 9.12 -2.28
C ARG A 9 -23.49 10.06 -2.49
N LEU A 10 -22.28 9.51 -2.67
CA LEU A 10 -21.04 10.28 -2.69
C LEU A 10 -21.02 11.31 -3.83
N ALA A 11 -21.45 10.92 -5.04
CA ALA A 11 -21.53 11.84 -6.18
C ALA A 11 -22.42 13.05 -5.88
N THR A 12 -23.60 12.82 -5.28
CA THR A 12 -24.52 13.90 -4.90
C THR A 12 -23.93 14.82 -3.83
N LEU A 13 -23.15 14.29 -2.89
CA LEU A 13 -22.48 15.10 -1.86
C LEU A 13 -21.35 15.92 -2.47
N ARG A 14 -20.55 15.30 -3.34
CA ARG A 14 -19.47 15.98 -4.07
C ARG A 14 -19.99 17.14 -4.94
N ASP A 15 -21.08 16.91 -5.67
CA ASP A 15 -21.70 17.93 -6.54
C ASP A 15 -22.25 19.12 -5.74
N LYS A 16 -22.77 18.89 -4.52
CA LYS A 16 -23.24 19.97 -3.63
C LYS A 16 -22.12 20.91 -3.21
N GLU A 17 -20.91 20.38 -3.07
CA GLU A 17 -19.71 21.16 -2.77
C GLU A 17 -19.04 21.72 -4.03
N ASN A 18 -19.63 21.54 -5.23
CA ASN A 18 -19.11 21.96 -6.52
C ASN A 18 -17.71 21.39 -6.84
N LEU A 19 -17.42 20.18 -6.37
CA LEU A 19 -16.15 19.50 -6.61
C LEU A 19 -16.24 18.55 -7.80
N THR A 20 -15.19 18.46 -8.60
CA THR A 20 -14.98 17.38 -9.57
C THR A 20 -14.45 16.12 -8.88
N GLN A 21 -14.57 14.94 -9.51
CA GLN A 21 -14.02 13.69 -8.95
C GLN A 21 -12.51 13.81 -8.69
N ARG A 22 -11.77 14.45 -9.61
CA ARG A 22 -10.34 14.75 -9.46
C ARG A 22 -10.06 15.62 -8.23
N GLN A 23 -10.79 16.72 -8.05
CA GLN A 23 -10.58 17.61 -6.89
C GLN A 23 -10.85 16.89 -5.56
N LEU A 24 -11.89 16.05 -5.48
CA LEU A 24 -12.13 15.24 -4.29
C LEU A 24 -11.01 14.21 -4.07
N ALA A 25 -10.51 13.61 -5.14
CA ALA A 25 -9.40 12.67 -5.07
C ALA A 25 -8.12 13.33 -4.53
N ASP A 26 -7.81 14.54 -5.00
CA ASP A 26 -6.67 15.33 -4.55
C ASP A 26 -6.79 15.66 -3.04
N LEU A 27 -7.99 16.02 -2.55
CA LEU A 27 -8.23 16.30 -1.12
C LEU A 27 -8.09 15.08 -0.21
N LEU A 28 -8.32 13.88 -0.74
CA LEU A 28 -8.27 12.62 -0.01
C LEU A 28 -6.97 11.84 -0.27
N GLU A 29 -6.04 12.41 -1.04
CA GLU A 29 -4.79 11.77 -1.44
C GLU A 29 -4.98 10.39 -2.12
N VAL A 30 -6.03 10.26 -2.93
CA VAL A 30 -6.34 9.06 -3.72
C VAL A 30 -6.40 9.37 -5.21
N THR A 31 -6.63 8.34 -6.03
CA THR A 31 -6.81 8.55 -7.48
C THR A 31 -8.24 8.91 -7.82
N GLU A 32 -8.44 9.66 -8.91
CA GLU A 32 -9.78 9.95 -9.47
C GLU A 32 -10.60 8.68 -9.74
N ASN A 33 -9.95 7.62 -10.24
CA ASN A 33 -10.58 6.31 -10.46
C ASN A 33 -11.05 5.66 -9.14
N THR A 34 -10.32 5.88 -8.04
CA THR A 34 -10.75 5.44 -6.70
C THR A 34 -12.07 6.10 -6.32
N VAL A 35 -12.18 7.43 -6.51
CA VAL A 35 -13.42 8.18 -6.26
C VAL A 35 -14.56 7.69 -7.15
N ALA A 36 -14.32 7.52 -8.46
CA ALA A 36 -15.32 6.99 -9.38
C ALA A 36 -15.83 5.60 -8.95
N ASN A 37 -14.95 4.72 -8.46
CA ASN A 37 -15.30 3.40 -7.92
C ASN A 37 -16.05 3.49 -6.59
N TRP A 38 -15.87 4.53 -5.78
CA TRP A 38 -16.68 4.75 -4.58
C TRP A 38 -18.08 5.28 -4.92
N GLU A 39 -18.19 6.08 -5.99
CA GLU A 39 -19.47 6.61 -6.47
C GLU A 39 -20.32 5.54 -7.17
N THR A 40 -19.70 4.59 -7.87
CA THR A 40 -20.42 3.63 -8.74
C THR A 40 -20.23 2.16 -8.35
N GLY A 41 -19.18 1.82 -7.61
CA GLY A 41 -18.78 0.45 -7.31
C GLY A 41 -19.56 -0.19 -6.16
N ARG A 42 -20.02 -1.43 -6.39
CA ARG A 42 -20.84 -2.19 -5.43
C ARG A 42 -20.13 -2.45 -4.10
N SER A 43 -18.88 -2.89 -4.14
CA SER A 43 -18.12 -3.27 -2.94
C SER A 43 -17.90 -2.10 -1.98
N SER A 44 -17.65 -0.90 -2.53
CA SER A 44 -17.48 0.34 -1.77
C SER A 44 -18.75 0.70 -0.99
N VAL A 45 -19.91 0.58 -1.64
CA VAL A 45 -21.22 0.85 -1.04
C VAL A 45 -21.56 -0.17 0.05
N GLU A 46 -21.25 -1.46 -0.18
CA GLU A 46 -21.44 -2.51 0.83
C GLU A 46 -20.56 -2.30 2.06
N TRP A 47 -19.33 -1.84 1.88
CA TRP A 47 -18.45 -1.49 3.01
C TRP A 47 -19.01 -0.32 3.83
N ILE A 48 -19.44 0.77 3.17
CA ILE A 48 -20.04 1.93 3.86
C ILE A 48 -21.31 1.51 4.63
N ASP A 49 -22.17 0.67 4.04
CA ASP A 49 -23.35 0.13 4.73
C ASP A 49 -22.98 -0.66 5.99
N ARG A 50 -21.91 -1.46 5.94
CA ARG A 50 -21.38 -2.16 7.12
C ARG A 50 -20.89 -1.19 8.19
N VAL A 51 -20.15 -0.15 7.82
CA VAL A 51 -19.69 0.90 8.76
C VAL A 51 -20.89 1.58 9.43
N VAL A 52 -21.91 1.97 8.66
CA VAL A 52 -23.14 2.57 9.21
C VAL A 52 -23.85 1.63 10.19
N LYS A 53 -23.88 0.32 9.90
CA LYS A 53 -24.43 -0.69 10.81
C LYS A 53 -23.60 -0.82 12.09
N LEU A 54 -22.27 -0.79 12.01
CA LEU A 54 -21.39 -0.80 13.17
C LEU A 54 -21.65 0.42 14.06
N CYS A 55 -21.71 1.62 13.49
CA CYS A 55 -22.05 2.85 14.22
C CYS A 55 -23.40 2.73 14.96
N LYS A 56 -24.42 2.13 14.33
CA LYS A 56 -25.73 1.89 14.97
C LYS A 56 -25.66 0.88 16.11
N ILE A 57 -24.87 -0.19 15.97
CA ILE A 57 -24.73 -1.23 16.99
C ILE A 57 -24.01 -0.70 18.22
N PHE A 58 -22.94 0.07 18.02
CA PHE A 58 -22.11 0.61 19.11
C PHE A 58 -22.53 2.00 19.59
N ALA A 59 -23.56 2.59 18.98
CA ALA A 59 -24.02 3.95 19.25
C ALA A 59 -22.89 4.99 19.20
N CYS A 60 -22.03 4.87 18.19
CA CYS A 60 -20.83 5.68 18.02
C CYS A 60 -20.80 6.36 16.64
N THR A 61 -19.89 7.32 16.46
CA THR A 61 -19.58 7.91 15.14
C THR A 61 -18.52 7.08 14.41
N PRO A 62 -18.33 7.25 13.08
CA PRO A 62 -17.29 6.52 12.35
C PRO A 62 -15.87 6.80 12.85
N GLU A 63 -15.60 7.99 13.38
CA GLU A 63 -14.30 8.39 13.92
C GLU A 63 -13.93 7.57 15.16
N GLU A 64 -14.92 7.14 15.95
CA GLU A 64 -14.73 6.30 17.13
C GLU A 64 -14.44 4.83 16.77
N LEU A 65 -14.57 4.43 15.49
CA LEU A 65 -14.24 3.07 15.03
C LEU A 65 -12.75 2.88 14.69
N ILE A 66 -11.96 3.95 14.69
CA ILE A 66 -10.57 3.94 14.22
C ILE A 66 -9.62 4.60 15.24
N GLU A 67 -8.37 4.16 15.24
CA GLU A 67 -7.28 4.77 16.01
C GLU A 67 -6.07 4.97 15.08
N TYR A 68 -5.49 6.16 15.08
CA TYR A 68 -4.29 6.46 14.31
C TYR A 68 -3.05 6.18 15.16
N VAL A 69 -2.45 5.01 14.96
CA VAL A 69 -1.17 4.67 15.60
C VAL A 69 -0.01 5.09 14.70
N VAL A 70 0.98 5.77 15.28
CA VAL A 70 2.20 6.12 14.55
C VAL A 70 3.07 4.87 14.44
N ASP A 71 3.32 4.41 13.22
CA ASP A 71 4.30 3.35 12.96
C ASP A 71 5.72 3.86 13.23
N SER A 72 6.12 3.87 14.50
CA SER A 72 7.52 4.07 14.89
C SER A 72 8.30 2.78 14.63
N LYS A 73 8.44 2.41 13.36
CA LYS A 73 9.46 1.44 12.97
C LYS A 73 10.81 2.10 13.35
N PRO A 74 11.58 1.58 14.30
CA PRO A 74 12.86 2.21 14.65
C PRO A 74 13.67 2.23 13.36
N ALA A 75 14.02 3.43 12.91
CA ALA A 75 14.95 3.57 11.81
C ALA A 75 16.17 2.74 12.20
N LYS A 76 16.50 1.72 11.40
CA LYS A 76 17.84 1.11 11.46
C LYS A 76 18.81 2.19 11.02
N THR A 77 19.15 3.08 11.94
CA THR A 77 20.36 3.88 11.82
C THR A 77 21.47 2.88 12.04
N ASP A 78 22.16 2.49 10.96
CA ASP A 78 23.40 1.72 11.09
C ASP A 78 24.22 2.42 12.18
N SER A 79 24.62 1.67 13.21
CA SER A 79 25.43 2.23 14.28
C SER A 79 26.67 2.87 13.65
N LEU A 80 27.18 3.97 14.21
CA LEU A 80 28.41 4.60 13.71
C LEU A 80 29.57 3.56 13.62
N ALA A 81 29.51 2.50 14.44
CA ALA A 81 30.39 1.35 14.36
C ALA A 81 30.26 0.55 13.04
N GLU A 82 29.03 0.32 12.56
CA GLU A 82 28.75 -0.42 11.31
C GLU A 82 29.13 0.40 10.08
N ILE A 83 28.86 1.72 10.10
CA ILE A 83 29.30 2.64 9.04
C ILE A 83 30.83 2.65 8.94
N ARG A 84 31.53 2.75 10.09
CA ARG A 84 33.00 2.70 10.13
C ARG A 84 33.56 1.37 9.64
N ALA A 85 32.92 0.26 9.97
CA ALA A 85 33.34 -1.07 9.53
C ALA A 85 33.28 -1.23 7.99
N ARG A 86 32.24 -0.69 7.34
CA ARG A 86 32.13 -0.69 5.87
C ARG A 86 33.17 0.19 5.19
N LEU A 87 33.48 1.35 5.78
CA LEU A 87 34.48 2.28 5.23
C LEU A 87 35.92 1.74 5.33
N ASN A 88 36.20 0.93 6.35
CA ASN A 88 37.52 0.33 6.57
C ASN A 88 37.68 -1.06 5.95
N ALA A 89 36.67 -1.58 5.24
CA ALA A 89 36.81 -2.86 4.56
C ALA A 89 37.85 -2.74 3.42
N PRO A 90 38.89 -3.59 3.39
CA PRO A 90 39.87 -3.56 2.31
C PRO A 90 39.18 -3.88 0.99
N LYS A 91 39.41 -3.05 -0.04
CA LYS A 91 38.94 -3.31 -1.41
C LYS A 91 39.49 -4.66 -1.86
N SER A 92 38.67 -5.71 -1.76
CA SER A 92 39.02 -7.04 -2.23
C SER A 92 39.38 -6.95 -3.71
N VAL A 93 40.62 -7.29 -4.00
CA VAL A 93 41.14 -7.59 -5.33
C VAL A 93 40.17 -8.58 -5.99
N PHE A 94 39.64 -8.22 -7.16
CA PHE A 94 38.87 -9.13 -8.00
C PHE A 94 39.80 -10.26 -8.48
N LEU A 95 39.64 -11.46 -7.95
CA LEU A 95 40.20 -12.69 -8.54
C LEU A 95 39.19 -13.20 -9.57
N ASN A 96 39.50 -12.96 -10.86
CA ASN A 96 38.86 -13.67 -11.96
C ASN A 96 39.35 -15.11 -11.96
N GLN A 97 38.45 -16.05 -11.66
CA GLN A 97 38.63 -17.46 -12.01
C GLN A 97 37.42 -17.88 -12.83
N HIS A 98 37.55 -17.80 -14.16
CA HIS A 98 36.67 -18.52 -15.07
C HIS A 98 37.28 -19.89 -15.34
N ASN A 99 36.56 -20.91 -14.87
CA ASN A 99 36.69 -22.31 -15.24
C ASN A 99 36.63 -22.50 -16.76
N SER A 100 37.52 -23.33 -17.29
CA SER A 100 37.24 -24.19 -18.43
C SER A 100 37.99 -25.51 -18.28
N GLU A 101 37.43 -26.43 -17.49
CA GLU A 101 37.66 -27.85 -17.68
C GLU A 101 36.96 -28.27 -18.97
N GLN A 102 37.72 -28.60 -20.01
CA GLN A 102 37.24 -29.48 -21.07
C GLN A 102 38.34 -30.46 -21.50
N SER A 103 37.97 -31.73 -21.36
CA SER A 103 38.37 -32.86 -22.20
C SER A 103 39.68 -33.56 -21.88
N SER A 104 39.57 -34.60 -21.04
CA SER A 104 40.40 -35.78 -21.07
C SER A 104 39.65 -36.92 -21.78
N GLU A 105 40.13 -37.35 -22.95
CA GLU A 105 40.01 -38.71 -23.51
C GLU A 105 41.08 -38.83 -24.62
N SER A 106 42.27 -39.38 -24.34
CA SER A 106 42.65 -40.81 -24.44
C SER A 106 42.61 -41.39 -25.86
N ARG A 107 43.77 -41.53 -26.54
CA ARG A 107 44.47 -42.82 -26.77
C ARG A 107 45.75 -42.64 -27.61
N ILE A 108 46.85 -43.21 -27.13
CA ILE A 108 48.11 -43.43 -27.83
C ILE A 108 48.10 -44.87 -28.38
N HIS A 109 48.62 -45.00 -29.62
CA HIS A 109 48.98 -46.20 -30.39
C HIS A 109 47.86 -47.09 -30.93
#